data_AF-A0A7J5EBF0-F1
#
_entry.id   AF-A0A7J5EBF0-F1
#
_cell.length_a   1.000
_cell.length_b   1.000
_cell.length_c   1.000
_cell.angle_alpha   90.00
_cell.angle_beta   90.00
_cell.angle_gamma   90.00
#
_symmetry.space_group_name_H-M   'P 1'
#
loop_
_entity.id
_entity.type
_entity.pdbx_description
1 polymer ?
#
loop_
_entity_poly.entity_id
_entity_poly.type
_entity_poly.pdbx_seq_one_letter_code
_entity_poly.pdbx_strand_id
1 'polypeptide(L)' 'MPQLKLMPTGGVSLTNAGEWLKAGACAVGVGTALLDKTAIKNENYELLSANAKTIIETIKNYEANK' A
#
# COMPACT_ATOMS: atom_id res chain seq x y z
N MET A 1 0.79 -9.40 23.41
CA MET A 1 1.34 -8.03 23.28
C MET A 1 0.38 -7.16 22.47
N PRO A 2 -0.87 -6.94 22.92
CA PRO A 2 -1.83 -6.11 22.18
C PRO A 2 -1.45 -4.63 22.05
N GLN A 3 -0.49 -4.17 22.87
CA GLN A 3 0.00 -2.78 22.86
C GLN A 3 1.00 -2.46 21.75
N LEU A 4 1.58 -3.48 21.09
CA LEU A 4 2.61 -3.26 20.08
C LEU A 4 1.97 -2.92 18.75
N LYS A 5 2.21 -1.70 18.26
CA LYS A 5 1.76 -1.23 16.95
C LYS A 5 2.80 -1.60 15.89
N LEU A 6 2.42 -2.46 14.95
CA LEU A 6 3.29 -2.92 13.87
C LEU A 6 2.93 -2.24 12.54
N MET A 7 3.96 -1.86 11.80
CA MET A 7 3.85 -1.29 10.45
C MET A 7 4.74 -2.10 9.49
N PRO A 8 4.20 -3.11 8.78
CA PRO A 8 4.95 -3.84 7.77
C PRO A 8 5.30 -2.96 6.57
N THR A 9 6.47 -3.18 6.01
CA THR A 9 6.99 -2.48 4.83
C THR A 9 7.43 -3.42 3.70
N GLY A 10 7.79 -4.66 4.04
CA GLY A 10 8.14 -5.72 3.09
C GLY A 10 6.92 -6.60 2.76
N GLY A 11 6.72 -6.90 1.47
CA GLY A 11 5.61 -7.74 1.01
C GLY A 11 4.27 -7.01 0.83
N VAL A 12 4.24 -5.68 1.00
CA VAL A 12 3.05 -4.87 0.68
C VAL A 12 3.04 -4.53 -0.81
N SER A 13 1.99 -4.96 -1.50
CA SER A 13 1.73 -4.72 -2.92
C SER A 13 0.68 -3.61 -3.10
N LEU A 14 0.34 -3.30 -4.35
CA LEU A 14 -0.71 -2.33 -4.68
C LEU A 14 -2.10 -2.75 -4.19
N THR A 15 -2.32 -4.05 -3.96
CA THR A 15 -3.66 -4.62 -3.77
C THR A 15 -3.84 -5.38 -2.45
N ASN A 16 -2.80 -5.56 -1.65
CA ASN A 16 -2.89 -6.32 -0.39
C ASN A 16 -2.82 -5.44 0.88
N ALA A 17 -2.78 -4.11 0.75
CA ALA A 17 -2.71 -3.20 1.89
C ALA A 17 -3.85 -3.44 2.91
N GLY A 18 -5.07 -3.69 2.42
CA GLY A 18 -6.22 -3.99 3.28
C GLY A 18 -6.08 -5.30 4.06
N GLU A 19 -5.38 -6.31 3.52
CA GLU A 19 -5.14 -7.59 4.19
C GLU A 19 -4.24 -7.41 5.42
N TRP A 20 -3.19 -6.59 5.29
CA TRP A 20 -2.29 -6.24 6.40
C TRP A 20 -3.03 -5.49 7.52
N LEU A 21 -3.86 -4.51 7.15
CA LEU A 21 -4.68 -3.76 8.11
C LEU A 21 -5.67 -4.69 8.83
N LYS A 22 -6.32 -5.60 8.08
CA LYS A 22 -7.20 -6.63 8.64
C LYS A 22 -6.48 -7.57 9.61
N ALA A 23 -5.21 -7.90 9.32
CA ALA A 23 -4.38 -8.73 10.18
C ALA A 23 -3.89 -8.01 11.46
N GLY A 24 -4.22 -6.73 11.64
CA GLY A 24 -3.89 -5.95 12.84
C GLY A 24 -2.69 -5.03 12.69
N ALA A 25 -2.16 -4.83 11.48
CA ALA A 25 -1.19 -3.78 11.23
C ALA A 25 -1.83 -2.41 11.49
N CYS A 26 -1.10 -1.50 12.16
CA CYS A 26 -1.60 -0.15 12.42
C CYS A 26 -1.42 0.81 11.24
N ALA A 27 -0.52 0.47 10.32
CA ALA A 27 -0.20 1.19 9.09
C ALA A 27 0.57 0.25 8.16
N VAL A 28 0.75 0.62 6.89
CA VAL A 28 1.58 -0.13 5.94
C VAL A 28 2.52 0.83 5.20
N GLY A 29 3.76 0.40 4.97
CA GLY A 29 4.68 1.10 4.08
C GLY A 29 4.70 0.42 2.70
N VAL A 30 4.57 1.21 1.64
CA VAL A 30 4.62 0.70 0.26
C VAL A 30 5.83 1.31 -0.45
N GLY A 31 6.81 0.48 -0.75
CA GLY A 31 8.05 0.89 -1.41
C GLY A 31 8.00 0.63 -2.91
N THR A 32 8.73 -0.39 -3.36
CA THR A 32 8.92 -0.73 -4.78
C THR A 32 7.64 -1.00 -5.56
N ALA A 33 6.56 -1.40 -4.89
CA ALA A 33 5.26 -1.56 -5.55
C ALA A 33 4.67 -0.21 -6.00
N LEU A 34 4.87 0.86 -5.22
CA LEU A 34 4.45 2.22 -5.57
C LEU A 34 5.46 2.89 -6.51
N LEU A 35 6.74 2.83 -6.15
CA LEU A 35 7.85 3.53 -6.81
C LEU A 35 8.55 2.64 -7.84
N ASP A 36 7.89 2.40 -8.98
CA ASP A 36 8.48 1.64 -10.07
C ASP A 36 9.72 2.35 -10.64
N LYS A 37 10.85 1.62 -10.71
CA LYS A 37 12.15 2.19 -11.13
C LYS A 37 12.15 2.63 -12.58
N THR A 38 11.43 1.92 -13.45
CA THR A 38 11.35 2.24 -14.88
C THR A 38 10.48 3.47 -15.08
N ALA A 39 9.37 3.57 -14.36
CA ALA A 39 8.49 4.73 -14.35
C ALA A 39 9.24 5.98 -13.89
N ILE A 40 10.04 5.88 -12.80
CA ILE A 40 10.87 6.99 -12.33
C ILE A 40 11.90 7.40 -13.39
N LYS A 41 12.61 6.44 -13.98
CA LYS A 41 13.63 6.71 -15.00
C LYS A 41 13.05 7.41 -16.24
N ASN A 42 11.81 7.08 -16.58
CA ASN A 42 11.11 7.63 -17.74
C ASN A 42 10.20 8.82 -17.38
N GLU A 43 10.29 9.35 -16.17
CA GLU A 43 9.43 10.45 -15.67
C GLU A 43 7.92 10.19 -15.85
N ASN A 44 7.53 8.91 -15.80
CA ASN A 44 6.14 8.48 -15.95
C ASN A 44 5.37 8.67 -14.62
N TYR A 45 5.10 9.92 -14.29
CA TYR A 45 4.34 10.30 -13.09
C TYR A 45 2.88 9.84 -13.14
N GLU A 46 2.33 9.60 -14.34
CA GLU A 46 0.99 9.07 -14.50
C GLU A 46 0.87 7.65 -13.93
N LEU A 47 1.83 6.78 -14.24
CA LEU A 47 1.87 5.41 -13.70
C LEU A 47 2.05 5.42 -12.18
N LEU A 48 2.96 6.24 -11.65
CA LEU A 48 3.16 6.37 -10.20
C LEU A 48 1.88 6.87 -9.50
N SER A 49 1.18 7.82 -10.12
CA SER A 49 -0.10 8.32 -9.63
C SER A 49 -1.21 7.27 -9.70
N ALA A 50 -1.25 6.46 -10.75
CA ALA A 50 -2.19 5.36 -10.90
C ALA A 50 -1.96 4.31 -9.80
N ASN A 51 -0.70 3.92 -9.56
CA ASN A 51 -0.32 3.02 -8.47
C ASN A 51 -0.79 3.55 -7.10
N ALA A 52 -0.57 4.84 -6.83
CA ALA A 52 -1.03 5.48 -5.60
C ALA A 52 -2.57 5.41 -5.46
N LYS A 53 -3.31 5.68 -6.54
CA LYS A 53 -4.78 5.56 -6.55
C LYS A 53 -5.24 4.13 -6.23
N THR A 54 -4.63 3.12 -6.85
CA THR A 54 -4.97 1.71 -6.59
C THR A 54 -4.75 1.31 -5.13
N ILE A 55 -3.67 1.78 -4.49
CA ILE A 55 -3.43 1.53 -3.06
C ILE A 55 -4.55 2.15 -2.21
N ILE A 56 -4.90 3.42 -2.48
CA ILE A 56 -5.95 4.12 -1.74
C ILE A 56 -7.32 3.46 -1.95
N GLU A 57 -7.64 3.03 -3.16
CA GLU A 57 -8.87 2.29 -3.47
C GLU A 57 -8.94 0.98 -2.71
N THR A 58 -7.83 0.23 -2.64
CA THR A 58 -7.76 -1.01 -1.86
C THR A 58 -8.03 -0.75 -0.37
N ILE A 59 -7.46 0.32 0.20
CA ILE A 59 -7.68 0.69 1.60
C ILE A 59 -9.15 1.12 1.82
N LYS A 60 -9.71 1.96 0.94
CA LYS A 60 -11.12 2.37 1.02
C LYS A 60 -12.07 1.18 0.92
N ASN A 61 -11.78 0.23 0.04
CA ASN A 61 -12.56 -1.00 -0.09
C ASN A 61 -12.49 -1.82 1.21
N TYR A 62 -11.32 -1.93 1.84
CA TYR A 62 -11.21 -2.56 3.15
C TYR A 62 -12.04 -1.82 4.23
N GLU A 63 -11.95 -0.49 4.30
CA GLU A 63 -12.68 0.30 5.28
C GLU A 63 -14.20 0.21 5.11
N ALA A 64 -14.70 0.16 3.86
CA ALA A 64 -16.12 0.02 3.55
C ALA A 64 -16.69 -1.38 3.89
N ASN A 65 -15.83 -2.40 3.97
CA ASN A 65 -16.20 -3.79 4.27
C ASN A 65 -15.82 -4.24 5.69
N LYS A 66 -15.50 -3.30 6.58
CA LYS A 66 -15.18 -3.54 7.98
C LYS A 66 -16.44 -3.71 8.83
#